data_AF-G2FNH4-F1
#
_entry.id   AF-G2FNH4-F1
#
_cell.length_a   1.000
_cell.length_b   1.000
_cell.length_c   1.000
_cell.angle_alpha   90.00
_cell.angle_beta   90.00
_cell.angle_gamma   90.00
#
_symmetry.space_group_name_H-M   'P 1'
#
loop_
_entity.id
_entity.type
_entity.pdbx_description
1 polymer ?
#
loop_
_entity_poly.entity_id
_entity_poly.type
_entity_poly.pdbx_seq_one_letter_code
_entity_poly.pdbx_strand_id
1 'polypeptide(L)'
;MKEKLVRTDTKALVGAVIIGIVFVIMEQVTGRIDAVLDPTLLLLNGTCWAFFTGLIVLMYKQPAGIIAGLVEAIVAMATAYSPLAFFFLFANTIGSIVYSLIAMKFSMEKLSHHILAQIGCTVTGNLCVMAGLIYVIHLDWKIALLSSCITALVGTIVAGILTKSVYGSLRKSALL
;
A
#
# COMPACT_ATOMS: atom_id res chain seq x y z
N MET A 1 -4.00 25.21 -1.25
CA MET A 1 -2.83 24.98 -0.37
C MET A 1 -2.03 23.82 -0.91
N LYS A 2 -0.74 23.99 -1.23
CA LYS A 2 0.15 22.84 -1.48
C LYS A 2 0.39 22.17 -0.12
N GLU A 3 -0.20 21.00 0.11
CA GLU A 3 0.06 20.26 1.35
C GLU A 3 1.55 19.90 1.44
N LYS A 4 2.14 20.06 2.64
CA LYS A 4 3.54 19.70 2.87
C LYS A 4 3.69 18.18 2.78
N LEU A 5 4.70 17.72 2.04
CA LEU A 5 5.06 16.30 1.93
C LEU A 5 5.50 15.69 3.27
N VAL A 6 6.11 16.52 4.11
CA VAL A 6 6.76 16.10 5.35
C VAL A 6 5.96 16.56 6.56
N ARG A 7 5.70 15.63 7.46
CA ARG A 7 5.03 15.82 8.74
C ARG A 7 5.69 14.93 9.79
N THR A 8 6.25 15.53 10.83
CA THR A 8 7.09 14.86 11.84
C THR A 8 6.62 15.06 13.27
N ASP A 9 5.40 15.54 13.48
CA ASP A 9 4.83 15.63 14.84
C ASP A 9 4.59 14.24 15.45
N THR A 10 4.64 14.15 16.78
CA THR A 10 4.48 12.90 17.54
C THR A 10 3.18 12.18 17.18
N LYS A 11 2.08 12.91 16.95
CA LYS A 11 0.80 12.31 16.55
C LYS A 11 0.92 11.58 15.21
N ALA A 12 1.61 12.16 14.23
CA ALA A 12 1.86 11.52 12.95
C ALA A 12 2.77 10.29 13.08
N LEU A 13 3.87 10.40 13.83
CA LEU A 13 4.84 9.29 13.97
C LEU A 13 4.27 8.10 14.76
N VAL A 14 3.62 8.36 15.90
CA VAL A 14 2.98 7.31 16.72
C VAL A 14 1.76 6.74 16.01
N GLY A 15 0.94 7.59 15.38
CA GLY A 15 -0.21 7.17 14.58
C GLY A 15 0.20 6.26 13.42
N ALA A 16 1.34 6.53 12.78
CA ALA A 16 1.87 5.68 11.72
C ALA A 16 2.26 4.29 12.21
N VAL A 17 2.87 4.17 13.39
CA VAL A 17 3.22 2.86 13.98
C VAL A 17 1.96 2.07 14.32
N ILE A 18 0.97 2.71 14.96
CA ILE A 18 -0.29 2.05 15.33
C ILE A 18 -1.05 1.57 14.09
N ILE A 19 -1.21 2.44 13.08
CA ILE A 19 -1.86 2.05 11.83
C ILE A 19 -1.00 1.05 11.05
N GLY A 20 0.33 1.10 11.15
CA GLY A 20 1.23 0.08 10.61
C GLY A 20 0.97 -1.30 11.20
N ILE A 21 0.72 -1.40 12.51
CA ILE A 21 0.33 -2.67 13.15
C ILE A 21 -1.03 -3.16 12.64
N VAL A 22 -2.02 -2.27 12.54
CA VAL A 22 -3.33 -2.61 11.97
C VAL A 22 -3.17 -3.08 10.52
N PHE A 23 -2.33 -2.39 9.76
CA PHE A 23 -2.00 -2.74 8.39
C PHE A 23 -1.41 -4.16 8.33
N VAL A 24 -0.42 -4.49 9.15
CA VAL A 24 0.13 -5.86 9.24
C VAL A 24 -0.96 -6.91 9.53
N ILE A 25 -1.81 -6.65 10.53
CA ILE A 25 -2.87 -7.59 10.92
C ILE A 25 -3.81 -7.83 9.74
N MET A 26 -4.18 -6.76 9.04
CA MET A 26 -5.07 -6.86 7.88
C MET A 26 -4.41 -7.62 6.73
N GLU A 27 -3.13 -7.38 6.43
CA GLU A 27 -2.38 -8.14 5.41
C GLU A 27 -2.33 -9.64 5.74
N GLN A 28 -2.09 -9.97 7.01
CA GLN A 28 -2.05 -11.34 7.50
C GLN A 28 -3.40 -12.06 7.40
N VAL A 29 -4.51 -11.32 7.47
CA VAL A 29 -5.85 -11.86 7.29
C VAL A 29 -6.17 -11.99 5.80
N THR A 30 -5.99 -10.93 5.03
CA THR A 30 -6.36 -10.90 3.61
C THR A 30 -5.53 -11.87 2.78
N GLY A 31 -4.24 -12.03 3.05
CA GLY A 31 -3.45 -13.00 2.31
C GLY A 31 -3.72 -14.46 2.68
N ARG A 32 -4.21 -14.73 3.90
CA ARG A 32 -4.75 -16.06 4.22
C ARG A 32 -6.06 -16.34 3.49
N ILE A 33 -6.90 -15.32 3.32
CA ILE A 33 -8.14 -15.45 2.54
C ILE A 33 -7.77 -15.69 1.06
N ASP A 34 -6.84 -14.91 0.49
CA ASP A 34 -6.36 -15.15 -0.88
C ASP A 34 -5.76 -16.55 -1.01
N ALA A 35 -4.96 -17.02 -0.06
CA ALA A 35 -4.39 -18.38 -0.10
C ALA A 35 -5.46 -19.49 -0.11
N VAL A 36 -6.65 -19.25 0.46
CA VAL A 36 -7.77 -20.20 0.46
C VAL A 36 -8.62 -20.06 -0.82
N LEU A 37 -8.83 -18.84 -1.31
CA LEU A 37 -9.68 -18.57 -2.47
C LEU A 37 -8.95 -18.82 -3.79
N ASP A 38 -7.80 -18.17 -3.97
CA ASP A 38 -6.93 -18.29 -5.13
C ASP A 38 -5.50 -17.83 -4.76
N PRO A 39 -4.56 -18.76 -4.50
CA PRO A 39 -3.20 -18.41 -4.11
C PRO A 39 -2.39 -17.77 -5.25
N THR A 40 -2.88 -17.80 -6.49
CA THR A 40 -2.16 -17.28 -7.66
C THR A 40 -2.38 -15.78 -7.89
N LEU A 41 -3.44 -15.23 -7.31
CA LEU A 41 -3.84 -13.84 -7.44
C LEU A 41 -4.07 -13.24 -6.05
N LEU A 42 -3.10 -12.44 -5.58
CA LEU A 42 -3.14 -11.76 -4.27
C LEU A 42 -4.04 -10.52 -4.31
N LEU A 43 -5.31 -10.70 -4.69
CA LEU A 43 -6.23 -9.60 -4.97
C LEU A 43 -6.67 -8.86 -3.72
N LEU A 44 -7.07 -9.57 -2.67
CA LEU A 44 -7.50 -8.94 -1.42
C LEU A 44 -6.32 -8.35 -0.68
N ASN A 45 -5.21 -9.09 -0.63
CA ASN A 45 -3.97 -8.68 0.00
C ASN A 45 -3.38 -7.44 -0.70
N GLY A 46 -3.19 -7.49 -2.01
CA GLY A 46 -2.69 -6.35 -2.79
C GLY A 46 -3.60 -5.11 -2.73
N THR A 47 -4.93 -5.30 -2.64
CA THR A 47 -5.89 -4.21 -2.44
C THR A 47 -5.76 -3.59 -1.05
N CYS A 48 -5.65 -4.43 -0.02
CA CYS A 48 -5.48 -4.00 1.37
C CYS A 48 -4.18 -3.20 1.53
N TRP A 49 -3.09 -3.70 0.95
CA TRP A 49 -1.80 -3.02 0.87
C TRP A 49 -1.90 -1.63 0.24
N ALA A 50 -2.52 -1.54 -0.94
CA ALA A 50 -2.69 -0.27 -1.64
C ALA A 50 -3.55 0.72 -0.85
N PHE A 51 -4.61 0.22 -0.20
CA PHE A 51 -5.52 1.03 0.62
C PHE A 51 -4.81 1.62 1.83
N PHE A 52 -4.12 0.80 2.63
CA PHE A 52 -3.43 1.28 3.82
C PHE A 52 -2.28 2.22 3.45
N THR A 53 -1.50 1.91 2.41
CA THR A 53 -0.44 2.79 1.93
C THR A 53 -0.97 4.17 1.57
N GLY A 54 -2.04 4.24 0.76
CA GLY A 54 -2.67 5.50 0.38
C GLY A 54 -3.27 6.25 1.58
N LEU A 55 -3.98 5.54 2.46
CA LEU A 55 -4.61 6.12 3.64
C LEU A 55 -3.58 6.76 4.58
N ILE A 56 -2.53 6.02 4.95
CA ILE A 56 -1.49 6.47 5.87
C ILE A 56 -0.77 7.70 5.30
N VAL A 57 -0.43 7.66 4.00
CA VAL A 57 0.19 8.80 3.32
C VAL A 57 -0.71 10.02 3.37
N LEU A 58 -2.01 9.89 3.14
CA LEU A 58 -2.92 11.04 3.19
C LEU A 58 -3.09 11.59 4.60
N MET A 59 -3.18 10.73 5.60
CA MET A 59 -3.39 11.11 7.01
C MET A 59 -2.14 11.72 7.65
N TYR A 60 -1.00 11.07 7.47
CA TYR A 60 0.22 11.34 8.23
C TYR A 60 1.40 11.82 7.40
N LYS A 61 1.30 11.82 6.07
CA LYS A 61 2.37 12.26 5.14
C LYS A 61 3.66 11.44 5.32
N GLN A 62 4.78 11.94 4.80
CA GLN A 62 6.10 11.34 5.03
C GLN A 62 6.77 11.95 6.28
N PRO A 63 7.59 11.20 7.03
CA PRO A 63 8.05 9.82 6.80
C PRO A 63 7.11 8.74 7.33
N ALA A 64 5.96 9.11 7.91
CA ALA A 64 4.99 8.18 8.50
C ALA A 64 4.55 7.06 7.55
N GLY A 65 4.30 7.38 6.28
CA GLY A 65 3.99 6.39 5.24
C GLY A 65 5.07 5.30 5.10
N ILE A 66 6.34 5.69 5.06
CA ILE A 66 7.47 4.76 5.01
C ILE A 66 7.56 3.95 6.30
N ILE A 67 7.45 4.59 7.47
CA ILE A 67 7.54 3.90 8.76
C ILE A 67 6.49 2.79 8.86
N ALA A 68 5.23 3.09 8.54
CA ALA A 68 4.17 2.10 8.65
C ALA A 68 4.36 0.93 7.67
N GLY A 69 4.76 1.21 6.43
CA GLY A 69 5.06 0.17 5.45
C GLY A 69 6.30 -0.67 5.81
N LEU A 70 7.32 -0.08 6.42
CA LEU A 70 8.47 -0.83 6.91
C LEU A 70 8.13 -1.69 8.13
N VAL A 71 7.25 -1.22 9.03
CA VAL A 71 6.72 -2.05 10.13
C VAL A 71 6.04 -3.30 9.57
N GLU A 72 5.22 -3.14 8.53
CA GLU A 72 4.59 -4.27 7.83
C GLU A 72 5.62 -5.26 7.27
N ALA A 73 6.54 -4.78 6.44
CA ALA A 73 7.54 -5.66 5.81
C ALA A 73 8.44 -6.37 6.85
N ILE A 74 8.86 -5.67 7.90
CA ILE A 74 9.70 -6.25 8.96
C ILE A 74 8.94 -7.34 9.72
N VAL A 75 7.67 -7.11 10.07
CA VAL A 75 6.87 -8.12 10.77
C VAL A 75 6.57 -9.30 9.84
N ALA A 76 6.29 -9.06 8.56
CA ALA A 76 6.12 -10.12 7.56
C ALA A 76 7.38 -11.01 7.45
N MET A 77 8.58 -10.41 7.43
CA MET A 77 9.84 -11.16 7.45
C MET A 77 10.04 -11.91 8.77
N ALA A 78 9.83 -11.26 9.91
CA ALA A 78 10.03 -11.85 11.23
C ALA A 78 9.09 -13.02 11.51
N THR A 79 7.90 -13.00 10.91
CA THR A 79 6.88 -14.06 11.04
C THR A 79 6.94 -15.10 9.93
N ALA A 80 7.92 -15.00 9.01
CA ALA A 80 8.04 -15.83 7.83
C ALA A 80 6.74 -15.93 7.02
N TYR A 81 5.98 -14.84 6.97
CA TYR A 81 4.66 -14.79 6.32
C TYR A 81 4.72 -15.10 4.83
N SER A 82 5.73 -14.54 4.15
CA SER A 82 5.91 -14.72 2.72
C SER A 82 7.40 -14.80 2.36
N PRO A 83 7.79 -15.69 1.42
CA PRO A 83 9.13 -15.69 0.84
C PRO A 83 9.45 -14.38 0.11
N LEU A 84 8.44 -13.57 -0.24
CA LEU A 84 8.60 -12.27 -0.89
C LEU A 84 8.78 -11.12 0.10
N ALA A 85 8.78 -11.37 1.42
CA ALA A 85 8.73 -10.32 2.44
C ALA A 85 9.90 -9.32 2.36
N PHE A 86 11.07 -9.75 1.89
CA PHE A 86 12.19 -8.85 1.61
C PHE A 86 11.85 -7.79 0.54
N PHE A 87 11.11 -8.18 -0.50
CA PHE A 87 10.67 -7.27 -1.56
C PHE A 87 9.59 -6.29 -1.10
N PHE A 88 8.87 -6.61 -0.02
CA PHE A 88 7.86 -5.71 0.57
C PHE A 88 8.51 -4.45 1.13
N LEU A 89 9.77 -4.50 1.60
CA LEU A 89 10.51 -3.29 2.04
C LEU A 89 10.53 -2.23 0.93
N PHE A 90 10.84 -2.65 -0.29
CA PHE A 90 10.91 -1.77 -1.46
C PHE A 90 9.52 -1.39 -1.93
N ALA A 91 8.59 -2.34 -2.03
CA ALA A 91 7.22 -2.08 -2.46
C ALA A 91 6.55 -1.02 -1.57
N ASN A 92 6.63 -1.19 -0.25
CA ASN A 92 6.09 -0.26 0.74
C ASN A 92 6.75 1.12 0.65
N THR A 93 8.08 1.17 0.58
CA THR A 93 8.81 2.44 0.53
C THR A 93 8.51 3.20 -0.75
N ILE A 94 8.69 2.56 -1.90
CA ILE A 94 8.54 3.17 -3.22
C ILE A 94 7.06 3.52 -3.46
N GLY A 95 6.15 2.59 -3.19
CA GLY A 95 4.71 2.82 -3.35
C GLY A 95 4.23 4.02 -2.52
N SER A 96 4.66 4.10 -1.25
CA SER A 96 4.34 5.23 -0.37
C SER A 96 4.90 6.56 -0.88
N ILE A 97 6.15 6.60 -1.35
CA ILE A 97 6.77 7.81 -1.91
C ILE A 97 6.04 8.25 -3.18
N VAL A 98 5.79 7.34 -4.11
CA VAL A 98 5.13 7.65 -5.39
C VAL A 98 3.71 8.14 -5.15
N TYR A 99 2.95 7.47 -4.28
CA TYR A 99 1.62 7.94 -3.86
C TYR A 99 1.71 9.37 -3.33
N SER A 100 2.67 9.65 -2.45
CA SER A 100 2.86 10.98 -1.85
C SER A 100 3.15 12.05 -2.91
N LEU A 101 4.08 11.77 -3.84
CA LEU A 101 4.47 12.69 -4.90
C LEU A 101 3.30 13.05 -5.81
N ILE A 102 2.45 12.07 -6.15
CA ILE A 102 1.24 12.31 -6.93
C ILE A 102 0.23 13.09 -6.10
N ALA A 103 -0.08 12.64 -4.88
CA ALA A 103 -1.07 13.27 -4.01
C ALA A 103 -0.76 14.76 -3.73
N MET A 104 0.51 15.16 -3.68
CA MET A 104 0.90 16.57 -3.54
C MET A 104 0.48 17.47 -4.71
N LYS A 105 0.26 16.91 -5.89
CA LYS A 105 -0.10 17.65 -7.11
C LYS A 105 -1.61 17.78 -7.29
N PHE A 106 -2.41 17.06 -6.49
CA PHE A 106 -3.86 17.00 -6.62
C PHE A 106 -4.57 17.35 -5.31
N SER A 107 -5.85 17.74 -5.38
CA SER A 107 -6.62 18.09 -4.17
C SER A 107 -7.05 16.89 -3.33
N MET A 108 -6.97 15.68 -3.89
CA MET A 108 -7.47 14.44 -3.26
C MET A 108 -8.96 14.48 -2.85
N GLU A 109 -9.76 15.36 -3.45
CA GLU A 109 -11.23 15.41 -3.24
C GLU A 109 -11.99 14.54 -4.24
N LYS A 110 -11.46 14.41 -5.46
CA LYS A 110 -12.06 13.65 -6.56
C LYS A 110 -11.56 12.22 -6.56
N LEU A 111 -12.43 11.27 -6.91
CA LEU A 111 -12.04 9.85 -7.05
C LEU A 111 -10.89 9.67 -8.06
N SER A 112 -10.90 10.42 -9.17
CA SER A 112 -9.84 10.37 -10.17
C SER A 112 -8.44 10.68 -9.60
N HIS A 113 -8.34 11.55 -8.60
CA HIS A 113 -7.07 11.85 -7.94
C HIS A 113 -6.56 10.67 -7.12
N HIS A 114 -7.47 9.98 -6.40
CA HIS A 114 -7.15 8.75 -5.67
C HIS A 114 -6.76 7.62 -6.60
N ILE A 115 -7.49 7.43 -7.70
CA ILE A 115 -7.15 6.42 -8.72
C ILE A 115 -5.77 6.71 -9.31
N LEU A 116 -5.47 7.96 -9.67
CA LEU A 116 -4.16 8.30 -10.23
C LEU A 116 -3.01 8.09 -9.23
N ALA A 117 -3.20 8.48 -7.97
CA ALA A 117 -2.22 8.21 -6.91
C ALA A 117 -2.03 6.71 -6.67
N GLN A 118 -3.13 5.95 -6.71
CA GLN A 118 -3.08 4.49 -6.59
C GLN A 118 -2.41 3.83 -7.79
N ILE A 119 -2.61 4.29 -9.03
CA ILE A 119 -1.88 3.77 -10.20
C ILE A 119 -0.37 3.87 -9.95
N GLY A 120 0.11 5.03 -9.50
CA GLY A 120 1.53 5.20 -9.20
C GLY A 120 2.00 4.25 -8.09
N CYS A 121 1.23 4.14 -7.00
CA CYS A 121 1.55 3.25 -5.88
C CYS A 121 1.57 1.78 -6.30
N THR A 122 0.49 1.29 -6.89
CA THR A 122 0.30 -0.12 -7.22
C THR A 122 1.22 -0.58 -8.32
N VAL A 123 1.44 0.21 -9.38
CA VAL A 123 2.36 -0.17 -10.45
C VAL A 123 3.78 -0.27 -9.89
N THR A 124 4.25 0.75 -9.17
CA THR A 124 5.62 0.74 -8.66
C THR A 124 5.86 -0.29 -7.56
N GLY A 125 4.88 -0.49 -6.66
CA GLY A 125 4.93 -1.53 -5.65
C GLY A 125 4.89 -2.94 -6.24
N ASN A 126 3.97 -3.22 -7.17
CA ASN A 126 3.87 -4.53 -7.80
C ASN A 126 5.09 -4.85 -8.69
N LEU A 127 5.75 -3.86 -9.28
CA LEU A 127 7.04 -4.09 -9.97
C LEU A 127 8.13 -4.58 -9.00
N CYS A 128 8.14 -4.10 -7.76
CA CYS A 128 9.05 -4.60 -6.73
C CYS A 128 8.73 -6.06 -6.37
N VAL A 129 7.44 -6.38 -6.19
CA VAL A 129 6.99 -7.75 -5.86
C VAL A 129 7.22 -8.70 -7.04
N MET A 130 7.04 -8.24 -8.28
CA MET A 130 7.32 -8.99 -9.50
C MET A 130 8.77 -9.46 -9.56
N ALA A 131 9.72 -8.61 -9.16
CA ALA A 131 11.12 -9.01 -9.08
C ALA A 131 11.30 -10.18 -8.09
N GLY A 132 10.61 -10.14 -6.94
CA GLY A 132 10.59 -11.25 -5.99
C GLY A 132 9.98 -12.53 -6.58
N LEU A 133 8.86 -12.42 -7.30
CA LEU A 133 8.24 -13.58 -7.98
C LEU A 133 9.20 -14.25 -8.96
N ILE A 134 9.99 -13.48 -9.70
CA ILE A 134 10.96 -14.01 -10.68
C ILE A 134 12.18 -14.60 -9.98
N TYR A 135 12.79 -13.89 -9.03
CA TYR A 135 14.10 -14.29 -8.48
C TYR A 135 14.01 -15.22 -7.27
N VAL A 136 12.93 -15.18 -6.49
CA VAL A 136 12.76 -16.02 -5.29
C VAL A 136 11.87 -17.22 -5.57
N ILE A 137 10.77 -17.01 -6.30
CA ILE A 137 9.80 -18.07 -6.60
C ILE A 137 10.09 -18.74 -7.95
N HIS A 138 11.03 -18.20 -8.73
CA HIS A 138 11.39 -18.71 -10.05
C HIS A 138 10.20 -18.81 -11.01
N LEU A 139 9.24 -17.89 -10.87
CA LEU A 139 8.07 -17.81 -11.73
C LEU A 139 8.49 -17.28 -13.12
N ASP A 140 7.93 -17.85 -14.18
CA ASP A 140 8.14 -17.34 -15.54
C ASP A 140 7.77 -15.85 -15.60
N TRP A 141 8.63 -15.05 -16.23
CA TRP A 141 8.50 -13.59 -16.21
C TRP A 141 7.18 -13.10 -16.81
N LYS A 142 6.58 -13.84 -17.77
CA LYS A 142 5.29 -13.48 -18.37
C LYS A 142 4.16 -13.69 -17.38
N ILE A 143 4.22 -14.77 -16.59
CA ILE A 143 3.23 -15.07 -15.55
C ILE A 143 3.37 -14.09 -14.39
N ALA A 144 4.61 -13.79 -13.97
CA ALA A 144 4.88 -12.78 -12.94
C ALA A 144 4.36 -11.40 -13.35
N LEU A 145 4.59 -11.00 -14.60
CA LEU A 145 4.06 -9.76 -15.16
C LEU A 145 2.53 -9.76 -15.18
N LEU A 146 1.91 -10.84 -15.66
CA LEU A 146 0.45 -10.95 -15.72
C LEU A 146 -0.19 -10.85 -14.33
N SER A 147 0.31 -11.62 -13.36
CA SER A 147 -0.18 -11.59 -11.97
C SER A 147 -0.01 -10.20 -11.34
N SER A 148 1.14 -9.55 -11.57
CA SER A 148 1.42 -8.19 -11.09
C SER A 148 0.50 -7.14 -11.73
N CYS A 149 0.21 -7.26 -13.03
CA CYS A 149 -0.71 -6.38 -13.74
C CYS A 149 -2.15 -6.51 -13.23
N ILE A 150 -2.63 -7.75 -13.03
CA ILE A 150 -3.96 -8.01 -12.50
C ILE A 150 -4.08 -7.45 -11.08
N THR A 151 -3.10 -7.74 -10.22
CA THR A 151 -3.06 -7.26 -8.83
C THR A 151 -3.02 -5.73 -8.79
N ALA A 152 -2.19 -5.09 -9.63
CA ALA A 152 -2.12 -3.65 -9.71
C ALA A 152 -3.43 -3.02 -10.20
N LEU A 153 -4.10 -3.63 -11.19
CA LEU A 153 -5.38 -3.15 -11.73
C LEU A 153 -6.48 -3.19 -10.66
N VAL A 154 -6.66 -4.36 -10.03
CA VAL A 154 -7.69 -4.55 -9.00
C VAL A 154 -7.40 -3.67 -7.79
N GLY A 155 -6.15 -3.70 -7.30
CA GLY A 155 -5.71 -2.87 -6.18
C GLY A 155 -5.93 -1.38 -6.46
N THR A 156 -5.67 -0.91 -7.68
CA THR A 156 -5.87 0.49 -8.04
C THR A 156 -7.34 0.90 -7.91
N ILE A 157 -8.23 0.14 -8.54
CA ILE A 157 -9.65 0.49 -8.61
C ILE A 157 -10.27 0.41 -7.23
N VAL A 158 -10.10 -0.74 -6.56
CA VAL A 158 -10.77 -1.00 -5.28
C VAL A 158 -10.15 -0.14 -4.17
N ALA A 159 -8.82 -0.08 -4.05
CA ALA A 159 -8.19 0.76 -3.04
C ALA A 159 -8.42 2.25 -3.29
N GLY A 160 -8.51 2.71 -4.54
CA GLY A 160 -8.83 4.10 -4.86
C GLY A 160 -10.22 4.51 -4.37
N ILE A 161 -11.21 3.63 -4.54
CA ILE A 161 -12.58 3.84 -4.03
C ILE A 161 -12.58 3.84 -2.50
N LEU A 162 -11.96 2.83 -1.88
CA LEU A 162 -11.89 2.70 -0.42
C LEU A 162 -11.17 3.89 0.22
N THR A 163 -10.01 4.27 -0.31
CA THR A 163 -9.20 5.39 0.20
C THR A 163 -9.99 6.69 0.13
N LYS A 164 -10.66 6.97 -0.99
CA LYS A 164 -11.51 8.17 -1.14
C LYS A 164 -12.65 8.19 -0.12
N SER A 165 -13.31 7.05 0.08
CA SER A 165 -14.44 6.93 1.01
C SER A 165 -14.02 7.14 2.47
N VAL A 166 -12.99 6.42 2.90
CA VAL A 166 -12.49 6.44 4.27
C VAL A 166 -11.82 7.78 4.58
N TYR A 167 -10.94 8.28 3.71
CA TYR A 167 -10.30 9.58 3.89
C TYR A 167 -11.32 10.72 3.97
N GLY A 168 -12.34 10.71 3.11
CA GLY A 168 -13.43 11.68 3.16
C GLY A 168 -14.20 11.63 4.47
N SER A 169 -14.46 10.43 5.00
CA SER A 169 -15.16 10.23 6.28
C SER A 169 -14.33 10.70 7.47
N LEU A 170 -13.01 10.44 7.44
CA LEU A 170 -12.08 10.92 8.47
C LEU A 170 -11.99 12.44 8.50
N ARG A 171 -11.93 13.10 7.34
CA ARG A 171 -11.98 14.57 7.24
C ARG A 171 -13.27 15.15 7.81
N LYS A 172 -14.42 14.53 7.50
CA LYS A 172 -15.72 14.97 8.03
C LYS A 172 -15.84 14.80 9.55
N SER A 173 -15.14 13.83 10.11
CA SER A 173 -15.17 13.52 11.54
C SER A 173 -14.16 14.31 12.37
N ALA A 174 -13.46 15.29 11.77
CA ALA A 174 -12.41 16.11 12.40
C ALA A 174 -11.26 15.29 13.05
N LEU A 175 -11.06 14.04 12.59
CA LEU A 175 -9.95 13.19 13.03
C LEU A 175 -8.63 13.52 12.32
N LEU A 176 -8.69 14.39 11.29
CA LEU A 176 -7.58 14.87 10.48
C LEU A 176 -7.43 16.39 10.54
#